data_AF-A0A9D1L8R6-F1
#
_entry.id   AF-A0A9D1L8R6-F1
#
_cell.length_a   1.000
_cell.length_b   1.000
_cell.length_c   1.000
_cell.angle_alpha   90.00
_cell.angle_beta   90.00
_cell.angle_gamma   90.00
#
_symmetry.space_group_name_H-M   'P 1'
#
loop_
_entity.id
_entity.type
_entity.pdbx_description
1 polymer ?
#
loop_
_entity_poly.entity_id
_entity_poly.type
_entity_poly.pdbx_seq_one_letter_code
_entity_poly.pdbx_strand_id
1 'polypeptide(L)'
;MAKEWTPKELLLDLVSVQSDTYTAMEIDMAKHILDVIREQDYWKENQELCGLYDGCDRMGRLIPWAMRKGTSSKCLVLSGHFDCVEIDCYGTLKEYALAPELLKEKMKALEWSDPDVVKDLASEDWLFGRGTADMKGGTAVLLCELFKAAKEDFRPELNILYVGVGDEETAAEGIFQSVGLFTELKDKYGLDYMLLVNGEPTTKDSSKKYTYYDGSIGKALPFIVTKSKLVHVGNLMQGINSAGIAANIVRRIELNTSLCSEDFGQKCVPPTVLYMKDDKKFYNISVPLYTNLFLNTFFTNSNNALNILNSLRDICKDAAAESVEVYNRAYDFMKPDHPNPDHNIRVMSLDELEKYNKANVTGYESKKETFVKGQIEKVNSGQSITQLATGFDIVQWEIEQSQITDPMIVYGLMAPYVPAVNNHYFKNFDREGMIQAVADVLEPFGITVEEVPYFMGLSDNSYISDVDATDDIEALKSMVTPKEVYRIPLKEAEYIALPSIIIGPWGKDYHTITERVYLPDLEIHTPAVVRKIMETI
;
A
#
# COMPACT_ATOMS: atom_id res chain seq x y z
N MET A 1 -33.11 -8.34 -22.55
CA MET A 1 -31.97 -9.18 -22.14
C MET A 1 -30.76 -8.29 -22.11
N ALA A 2 -30.17 -8.16 -20.94
CA ALA A 2 -28.89 -7.46 -20.77
C ALA A 2 -27.79 -8.09 -21.64
N LYS A 3 -26.73 -7.32 -21.93
CA LYS A 3 -25.55 -7.82 -22.61
C LYS A 3 -24.86 -8.85 -21.71
N GLU A 4 -24.57 -10.03 -22.27
CA GLU A 4 -23.73 -11.02 -21.62
C GLU A 4 -22.28 -10.68 -21.90
N TRP A 5 -21.54 -10.34 -20.85
CA TRP A 5 -20.11 -10.03 -20.94
C TRP A 5 -19.27 -11.29 -20.77
N THR A 6 -18.31 -11.48 -21.67
CA THR A 6 -17.13 -12.29 -21.37
C THR A 6 -16.09 -11.47 -20.59
N PRO A 7 -15.20 -12.09 -19.79
CA PRO A 7 -14.13 -11.38 -19.10
C PRO A 7 -13.27 -10.53 -20.05
N LYS A 8 -12.94 -11.04 -21.24
CA LYS A 8 -12.18 -10.31 -22.24
C LYS A 8 -12.92 -9.09 -22.80
N GLU A 9 -14.20 -9.22 -23.13
CA GLU A 9 -15.00 -8.08 -23.62
C GLU A 9 -15.14 -6.99 -22.57
N LEU A 10 -15.41 -7.37 -21.31
CA LEU A 10 -15.52 -6.40 -20.23
C LEU A 10 -14.16 -5.77 -19.92
N LEU A 11 -13.06 -6.53 -19.99
CA LEU A 11 -11.71 -5.98 -19.86
C LEU A 11 -11.44 -4.90 -20.91
N LEU A 12 -11.74 -5.16 -22.19
CA LEU A 12 -11.52 -4.18 -23.26
C LEU A 12 -12.34 -2.91 -23.05
N ASP A 13 -13.57 -3.06 -22.56
CA ASP A 13 -14.45 -1.94 -22.21
C ASP A 13 -13.89 -1.11 -21.04
N LEU A 14 -13.50 -1.75 -19.95
CA LEU A 14 -12.87 -1.08 -18.80
C LEU A 14 -11.52 -0.43 -19.18
N VAL A 15 -10.69 -1.06 -20.01
CA VAL A 15 -9.41 -0.48 -20.44
C VAL A 15 -9.61 0.75 -21.32
N SER A 16 -10.70 0.82 -22.09
CA SER A 16 -10.99 1.96 -22.95
C SER A 16 -11.24 3.28 -22.19
N VAL A 17 -11.59 3.18 -20.90
CA VAL A 17 -11.76 4.33 -20.01
C VAL A 17 -10.47 4.54 -19.22
N GLN A 18 -9.80 5.67 -19.47
CA GLN A 18 -8.60 6.04 -18.72
C GLN A 18 -8.96 6.34 -17.26
N SER A 19 -8.16 5.84 -16.32
CA SER A 19 -8.42 5.90 -14.87
C SER A 19 -7.13 6.14 -14.08
N ASP A 20 -6.34 7.13 -14.50
CA ASP A 20 -5.05 7.43 -13.89
C ASP A 20 -5.21 7.70 -12.39
N THR A 21 -4.45 6.98 -11.57
CA THR A 21 -4.46 7.08 -10.10
C THR A 21 -4.20 8.50 -9.62
N TYR A 22 -4.86 8.88 -8.53
CA TYR A 22 -4.78 10.23 -7.95
C TYR A 22 -5.23 11.34 -8.93
N THR A 23 -6.26 11.07 -9.75
CA THR A 23 -6.83 12.06 -10.67
C THR A 23 -8.36 12.02 -10.69
N ALA A 24 -8.99 13.05 -11.27
CA ALA A 24 -10.44 13.06 -11.48
C ALA A 24 -10.94 11.96 -12.43
N MET A 25 -10.05 11.31 -13.20
CA MET A 25 -10.41 10.24 -14.14
C MET A 25 -10.96 9.00 -13.42
N GLU A 26 -10.55 8.77 -12.17
CA GLU A 26 -11.06 7.70 -11.31
C GLU A 26 -12.58 7.84 -11.08
N ILE A 27 -13.09 9.07 -11.00
CA ILE A 27 -14.53 9.33 -10.82
C ILE A 27 -15.33 8.84 -12.03
N ASP A 28 -14.78 9.03 -13.23
CA ASP A 28 -15.45 8.63 -14.46
C ASP A 28 -15.44 7.11 -14.63
N MET A 29 -14.34 6.44 -14.23
CA MET A 29 -14.30 4.99 -14.16
C MET A 29 -15.33 4.42 -13.16
N ALA A 30 -15.41 5.00 -11.95
CA ALA A 30 -16.37 4.55 -10.95
C ALA A 30 -17.82 4.62 -11.48
N LYS A 31 -18.17 5.72 -12.16
CA LYS A 31 -19.48 5.88 -12.82
C LYS A 31 -19.68 4.83 -13.92
N HIS A 32 -18.67 4.63 -14.77
CA HIS A 32 -18.73 3.65 -15.86
C HIS A 32 -18.97 2.23 -15.35
N ILE A 33 -18.28 1.81 -14.29
CA ILE A 33 -18.51 0.51 -13.63
C ILE A 33 -19.95 0.38 -13.14
N LEU A 34 -20.49 1.43 -12.50
CA LEU A 34 -21.88 1.43 -12.05
C LEU A 34 -22.87 1.35 -13.23
N ASP A 35 -22.59 2.02 -14.34
CA ASP A 35 -23.44 1.96 -15.54
C ASP A 35 -23.46 0.53 -16.11
N VAL A 36 -22.31 -0.13 -16.23
CA VAL A 36 -22.21 -1.54 -16.66
C VAL A 36 -23.01 -2.47 -15.72
N ILE A 37 -22.95 -2.25 -14.41
CA ILE A 37 -23.73 -2.99 -13.41
C ILE A 37 -25.23 -2.76 -13.62
N ARG A 38 -25.66 -1.50 -13.78
CA ARG A 38 -27.08 -1.14 -13.96
C ARG A 38 -27.67 -1.58 -15.28
N GLU A 39 -26.84 -1.96 -16.26
CA GLU A 39 -27.33 -2.57 -17.49
C GLU A 39 -27.81 -4.02 -17.30
N GLN A 40 -27.38 -4.70 -16.24
CA GLN A 40 -27.79 -6.08 -15.98
C GLN A 40 -29.21 -6.15 -15.41
N ASP A 41 -29.96 -7.17 -15.82
CA ASP A 41 -31.40 -7.27 -15.52
C ASP A 41 -31.67 -7.31 -13.99
N TYR A 42 -30.79 -7.93 -13.19
CA TYR A 42 -30.92 -7.97 -11.73
C TYR A 42 -30.89 -6.59 -11.06
N TRP A 43 -29.90 -5.73 -11.37
CA TRP A 43 -29.80 -4.39 -10.74
C TRP A 43 -30.73 -3.35 -11.36
N LYS A 44 -31.28 -3.60 -12.56
CA LYS A 44 -32.42 -2.81 -13.08
C LYS A 44 -33.65 -2.94 -12.18
N GLU A 45 -33.91 -4.15 -11.69
CA GLU A 45 -35.03 -4.47 -10.81
C GLU A 45 -34.75 -4.15 -9.34
N ASN A 46 -33.47 -4.18 -8.92
CA ASN A 46 -33.03 -3.99 -7.53
C ASN A 46 -32.03 -2.82 -7.41
N GLN A 47 -32.48 -1.61 -7.74
CA GLN A 47 -31.61 -0.42 -7.82
C GLN A 47 -31.00 0.00 -6.48
N GLU A 48 -31.60 -0.41 -5.36
CA GLU A 48 -31.09 -0.16 -4.00
C GLU A 48 -29.90 -1.05 -3.61
N LEU A 49 -29.59 -2.06 -4.42
CA LEU A 49 -28.49 -3.00 -4.22
C LEU A 49 -27.24 -2.67 -5.06
N CYS A 50 -27.14 -1.46 -5.61
CA CYS A 50 -25.92 -0.95 -6.24
C CYS A 50 -25.83 0.57 -6.10
N GLY A 51 -24.63 1.12 -6.19
CA GLY A 51 -24.46 2.57 -6.13
C GLY A 51 -23.01 3.03 -6.16
N LEU A 52 -22.86 4.34 -5.99
CA LEU A 52 -21.59 5.01 -5.73
C LEU A 52 -21.62 5.47 -4.27
N TYR A 53 -20.70 4.96 -3.47
CA TYR A 53 -20.53 5.40 -2.08
C TYR A 53 -19.56 6.57 -2.01
N ASP A 54 -19.91 7.58 -1.22
CA ASP A 54 -19.10 8.77 -0.96
C ASP A 54 -18.61 8.71 0.49
N GLY A 55 -17.34 8.33 0.66
CA GLY A 55 -16.68 8.31 1.96
C GLY A 55 -16.08 9.67 2.36
N CYS A 56 -16.48 10.76 1.71
CA CYS A 56 -15.90 12.09 1.83
C CYS A 56 -14.42 12.14 1.37
N ASP A 57 -14.11 11.49 0.25
CA ASP A 57 -12.79 11.57 -0.39
C ASP A 57 -12.40 13.01 -0.70
N ARG A 58 -11.13 13.35 -0.49
CA ARG A 58 -10.62 14.71 -0.72
C ARG A 58 -10.67 15.14 -2.19
N MET A 59 -10.63 14.20 -3.13
CA MET A 59 -10.74 14.44 -4.57
C MET A 59 -12.17 14.21 -5.08
N GLY A 60 -13.10 13.82 -4.21
CA GLY A 60 -14.48 13.48 -4.60
C GLY A 60 -14.59 12.15 -5.35
N ARG A 61 -13.61 11.25 -5.20
CA ARG A 61 -13.65 9.89 -5.75
C ARG A 61 -14.73 9.08 -5.03
N LEU A 62 -15.33 8.16 -5.76
CA LEU A 62 -16.50 7.40 -5.32
C LEU A 62 -16.22 5.90 -5.46
N ILE A 63 -16.83 5.11 -4.59
CA ILE A 63 -16.67 3.66 -4.56
C ILE A 63 -17.88 3.00 -5.26
N PRO A 64 -17.73 2.44 -6.47
CA PRO A 64 -18.78 1.65 -7.09
C PRO A 64 -18.96 0.32 -6.37
N TRP A 65 -20.21 -0.01 -6.04
CA TRP A 65 -20.53 -1.27 -5.40
C TRP A 65 -21.83 -1.86 -5.93
N ALA A 66 -21.94 -3.18 -5.83
CA ALA A 66 -23.15 -3.92 -6.17
C ALA A 66 -23.26 -5.20 -5.35
N MET A 67 -24.47 -5.52 -4.90
CA MET A 67 -24.75 -6.74 -4.16
C MET A 67 -25.80 -7.57 -4.89
N ARG A 68 -25.50 -8.85 -5.11
CA ARG A 68 -26.53 -9.87 -5.33
C ARG A 68 -26.96 -10.37 -3.96
N LYS A 69 -28.17 -10.01 -3.55
CA LYS A 69 -28.69 -10.35 -2.23
C LYS A 69 -29.08 -11.83 -2.16
N GLY A 70 -28.64 -12.48 -1.10
CA GLY A 70 -28.97 -13.87 -0.76
C GLY A 70 -30.05 -13.96 0.31
N THR A 71 -30.44 -15.20 0.64
CA THR A 71 -31.44 -15.49 1.69
C THR A 71 -30.84 -15.71 3.09
N SER A 72 -29.51 -15.83 3.22
CA SER A 72 -28.79 -15.93 4.50
C SER A 72 -28.00 -14.66 4.82
N SER A 73 -27.31 -14.63 5.97
CA SER A 73 -26.38 -13.54 6.32
C SER A 73 -25.01 -13.67 5.64
N LYS A 74 -24.62 -14.88 5.20
CA LYS A 74 -23.29 -15.12 4.61
C LYS A 74 -23.07 -14.24 3.39
N CYS A 75 -21.89 -13.64 3.29
CA CYS A 75 -21.52 -12.74 2.22
C CYS A 75 -20.10 -13.01 1.73
N LEU A 76 -19.96 -13.29 0.43
CA LEU A 76 -18.69 -13.29 -0.28
C LEU A 76 -18.44 -11.89 -0.82
N VAL A 77 -17.25 -11.34 -0.57
CA VAL A 77 -16.82 -10.05 -1.12
C VAL A 77 -15.90 -10.30 -2.31
N LEU A 78 -16.17 -9.61 -3.42
CA LEU A 78 -15.31 -9.53 -4.59
C LEU A 78 -14.76 -8.10 -4.64
N SER A 79 -13.44 -7.95 -4.70
CA SER A 79 -12.81 -6.63 -4.69
C SER A 79 -11.69 -6.55 -5.71
N GLY A 80 -11.47 -5.33 -6.20
CA GLY A 80 -10.36 -5.02 -7.08
C GLY A 80 -10.27 -3.53 -7.31
N HIS A 81 -9.06 -3.03 -7.52
CA HIS A 81 -8.88 -1.64 -7.86
C HIS A 81 -9.16 -1.41 -9.37
N PHE A 82 -9.63 -0.22 -9.71
CA PHE A 82 -9.97 0.17 -11.08
C PHE A 82 -9.11 1.33 -11.59
N ASP A 83 -8.37 2.00 -10.71
CA ASP A 83 -7.36 2.96 -11.09
C ASP A 83 -6.16 2.24 -11.73
N CYS A 84 -5.40 2.95 -12.54
CA CYS A 84 -4.14 2.47 -13.08
C CYS A 84 -3.10 3.57 -13.01
N VAL A 85 -1.82 3.22 -13.03
CA VAL A 85 -0.77 4.23 -13.28
C VAL A 85 -0.90 4.84 -14.68
N GLU A 86 -0.25 5.99 -14.84
CA GLU A 86 -0.27 6.78 -16.07
C GLU A 86 0.33 6.05 -17.31
N ILE A 87 0.18 6.64 -18.51
CA ILE A 87 0.50 6.00 -19.81
C ILE A 87 1.71 6.60 -20.56
N ASP A 88 2.42 7.58 -20.01
CA ASP A 88 3.64 8.20 -20.56
C ASP A 88 4.75 7.18 -20.78
N CYS A 89 4.83 6.15 -19.94
CA CYS A 89 5.78 5.04 -20.11
C CYS A 89 5.65 4.34 -21.48
N TYR A 90 4.52 4.45 -22.18
CA TYR A 90 4.32 3.90 -23.53
C TYR A 90 5.00 4.71 -24.65
N GLY A 91 5.52 5.91 -24.36
CA GLY A 91 6.28 6.72 -25.32
C GLY A 91 5.54 6.93 -26.64
N THR A 92 6.12 6.49 -27.75
CA THR A 92 5.52 6.62 -29.09
C THR A 92 4.26 5.77 -29.29
N LEU A 93 3.96 4.84 -28.38
CA LEU A 93 2.76 4.01 -28.41
C LEU A 93 1.65 4.53 -27.48
N LYS A 94 1.85 5.67 -26.81
CA LYS A 94 0.93 6.22 -25.80
C LYS A 94 -0.52 6.30 -26.27
N GLU A 95 -0.77 6.75 -27.50
CA GLU A 95 -2.13 6.86 -28.06
C GLU A 95 -2.86 5.52 -28.22
N TYR A 96 -2.13 4.39 -28.16
CA TYR A 96 -2.68 3.05 -28.27
C TYR A 96 -2.74 2.31 -26.92
N ALA A 97 -2.21 2.87 -25.83
CA ALA A 97 -2.05 2.18 -24.54
C ALA A 97 -3.37 1.61 -23.97
N LEU A 98 -4.50 2.25 -24.32
CA LEU A 98 -5.86 1.91 -23.89
C LEU A 98 -6.68 1.22 -25.00
N ALA A 99 -6.03 0.79 -26.09
CA ALA A 99 -6.63 0.05 -27.19
C ALA A 99 -5.84 -1.25 -27.43
N PRO A 100 -6.00 -2.27 -26.58
CA PRO A 100 -5.13 -3.46 -26.53
C PRO A 100 -4.86 -4.16 -27.87
N GLU A 101 -5.89 -4.29 -28.70
CA GLU A 101 -5.76 -4.94 -30.01
C GLU A 101 -4.87 -4.13 -30.96
N LEU A 102 -5.12 -2.82 -31.04
CA LEU A 102 -4.33 -1.91 -31.87
C LEU A 102 -2.91 -1.74 -31.32
N LEU A 103 -2.75 -1.70 -29.99
CA LEU A 103 -1.46 -1.66 -29.33
C LEU A 103 -0.60 -2.86 -29.75
N LYS A 104 -1.15 -4.08 -29.64
CA LYS A 104 -0.45 -5.31 -30.03
C LYS A 104 0.00 -5.28 -31.50
N GLU A 105 -0.85 -4.77 -32.41
CA GLU A 105 -0.48 -4.58 -33.81
C GLU A 105 0.70 -3.60 -33.98
N LYS A 106 0.68 -2.47 -33.27
CA LYS A 106 1.78 -1.48 -33.33
C LYS A 106 3.06 -2.00 -32.69
N MET A 107 2.97 -2.72 -31.58
CA MET A 107 4.11 -3.33 -30.91
C MET A 107 4.81 -4.37 -31.79
N LYS A 108 4.06 -5.14 -32.61
CA LYS A 108 4.63 -6.09 -33.59
C LYS A 108 5.51 -5.43 -34.66
N ALA A 109 5.38 -4.13 -34.88
CA ALA A 109 6.20 -3.38 -35.84
C ALA A 109 7.50 -2.83 -35.23
N LEU A 110 7.70 -2.98 -33.92
CA LEU A 110 8.91 -2.54 -33.21
C LEU A 110 9.89 -3.70 -33.00
N GLU A 111 11.17 -3.36 -32.83
CA GLU A 111 12.20 -4.33 -32.43
C GLU A 111 12.28 -4.38 -30.90
N TRP A 112 12.07 -5.57 -30.33
CA TRP A 112 12.14 -5.82 -28.90
C TRP A 112 13.38 -6.65 -28.56
N SER A 113 14.12 -6.21 -27.53
CA SER A 113 15.31 -6.92 -27.03
C SER A 113 14.96 -8.06 -26.08
N ASP A 114 13.80 -7.99 -25.42
CA ASP A 114 13.32 -9.01 -24.50
C ASP A 114 12.68 -10.20 -25.28
N PRO A 115 13.26 -11.41 -25.20
CA PRO A 115 12.72 -12.59 -25.87
C PRO A 115 11.30 -12.98 -25.40
N ASP A 116 10.95 -12.72 -24.15
CA ASP A 116 9.63 -13.05 -23.62
C ASP A 116 8.56 -12.14 -24.22
N VAL A 117 8.87 -10.85 -24.42
CA VAL A 117 7.97 -9.91 -25.11
C VAL A 117 7.76 -10.35 -26.56
N VAL A 118 8.83 -10.73 -27.27
CA VAL A 118 8.74 -11.21 -28.66
C VAL A 118 7.87 -12.46 -28.76
N LYS A 119 8.08 -13.42 -27.85
CA LYS A 119 7.30 -14.66 -27.77
C LYS A 119 5.82 -14.38 -27.49
N ASP A 120 5.54 -13.53 -26.51
CA ASP A 120 4.18 -13.25 -26.07
C ASP A 120 3.40 -12.40 -27.11
N LEU A 121 4.07 -11.49 -27.82
CA LEU A 121 3.49 -10.76 -28.96
C LEU A 121 3.09 -11.68 -30.12
N ALA A 122 3.84 -12.76 -30.33
CA ALA A 122 3.56 -13.76 -31.36
C ALA A 122 2.47 -14.77 -30.97
N SER A 123 2.14 -14.87 -29.68
CA SER A 123 1.07 -15.73 -29.17
C SER A 123 -0.27 -14.99 -29.16
N GLU A 124 -1.36 -15.71 -29.38
CA GLU A 124 -2.72 -15.19 -29.17
C GLU A 124 -3.19 -15.31 -27.72
N ASP A 125 -2.40 -15.92 -26.84
CA ASP A 125 -2.73 -16.10 -25.43
C ASP A 125 -2.47 -14.86 -24.56
N TRP A 126 -1.91 -13.78 -25.14
CA TRP A 126 -1.55 -12.56 -24.42
C TRP A 126 -2.25 -11.34 -25.00
N LEU A 127 -2.80 -10.53 -24.09
CA LEU A 127 -3.39 -9.23 -24.39
C LEU A 127 -2.53 -8.14 -23.73
N PHE A 128 -2.02 -7.20 -24.54
CA PHE A 128 -1.15 -6.12 -24.09
C PHE A 128 -1.95 -4.85 -23.85
N GLY A 129 -1.59 -4.04 -22.85
CA GLY A 129 -2.20 -2.74 -22.62
C GLY A 129 -2.17 -2.31 -21.16
N ARG A 130 -2.29 -0.99 -20.93
CA ARG A 130 -2.30 -0.42 -19.58
C ARG A 130 -3.55 -0.91 -18.85
N GLY A 131 -3.33 -1.47 -17.66
CA GLY A 131 -4.37 -1.98 -16.79
C GLY A 131 -4.93 -3.33 -17.22
N THR A 132 -4.42 -3.93 -18.30
CA THR A 132 -4.88 -5.24 -18.75
C THR A 132 -4.52 -6.32 -17.73
N ALA A 133 -3.32 -6.22 -17.15
CA ALA A 133 -2.90 -7.06 -16.04
C ALA A 133 -3.33 -6.44 -14.71
N ASP A 134 -3.02 -5.16 -14.49
CA ASP A 134 -3.04 -4.53 -13.16
C ASP A 134 -4.06 -3.37 -13.04
N MET A 135 -5.27 -3.60 -12.51
CA MET A 135 -5.85 -4.94 -12.31
C MET A 135 -7.21 -5.13 -13.00
N LYS A 136 -7.50 -4.36 -14.06
CA LYS A 136 -8.81 -4.41 -14.74
C LYS A 136 -9.14 -5.81 -15.27
N GLY A 137 -8.13 -6.65 -15.55
CA GLY A 137 -8.32 -8.07 -15.90
C GLY A 137 -9.02 -8.85 -14.79
N GLY A 138 -8.52 -8.75 -13.57
CA GLY A 138 -9.16 -9.33 -12.39
C GLY A 138 -10.55 -8.75 -12.14
N THR A 139 -10.67 -7.43 -12.19
CA THR A 139 -11.95 -6.72 -12.02
C THR A 139 -13.02 -7.20 -13.01
N ALA A 140 -12.66 -7.40 -14.27
CA ALA A 140 -13.55 -7.92 -15.29
C ALA A 140 -14.03 -9.35 -14.98
N VAL A 141 -13.15 -10.22 -14.49
CA VAL A 141 -13.51 -11.59 -14.07
C VAL A 141 -14.51 -11.55 -12.92
N LEU A 142 -14.23 -10.77 -11.88
CA LEU A 142 -15.07 -10.67 -10.69
C LEU A 142 -16.48 -10.16 -11.02
N LEU A 143 -16.58 -9.09 -11.82
CA LEU A 143 -17.86 -8.56 -12.29
C LEU A 143 -18.62 -9.57 -13.15
N CYS A 144 -17.94 -10.26 -14.08
CA CYS A 144 -18.59 -11.28 -14.90
C CYS A 144 -19.15 -12.43 -14.06
N GLU A 145 -18.42 -12.92 -13.06
CA GLU A 145 -18.92 -13.98 -12.16
C GLU A 145 -20.06 -13.49 -11.26
N LEU A 146 -20.03 -12.24 -10.80
CA LEU A 146 -21.18 -11.62 -10.11
C LEU A 146 -22.42 -11.59 -11.02
N PHE A 147 -22.28 -11.18 -12.28
CA PHE A 147 -23.38 -11.08 -13.23
C PHE A 147 -23.96 -12.45 -13.56
N LYS A 148 -23.11 -13.46 -13.79
CA LYS A 148 -23.53 -14.85 -14.01
C LYS A 148 -24.27 -15.39 -12.80
N ALA A 149 -23.73 -15.20 -11.59
CA ALA A 149 -24.36 -15.67 -10.37
C ALA A 149 -25.75 -15.04 -10.14
N ALA A 150 -25.92 -13.77 -10.47
CA ALA A 150 -27.21 -13.08 -10.40
C ALA A 150 -28.20 -13.60 -11.44
N LYS A 151 -27.76 -13.81 -12.68
CA LYS A 151 -28.61 -14.29 -13.78
C LYS A 151 -29.07 -15.74 -13.58
N GLU A 152 -28.19 -16.59 -13.05
CA GLU A 152 -28.43 -18.03 -12.88
C GLU A 152 -29.10 -18.38 -11.54
N ASP A 153 -29.33 -17.39 -10.67
CA ASP A 153 -29.72 -17.59 -9.27
C ASP A 153 -28.82 -18.62 -8.55
N PHE A 154 -27.53 -18.55 -8.85
CA PHE A 154 -26.53 -19.51 -8.39
C PHE A 154 -26.25 -19.29 -6.90
N ARG A 155 -26.34 -20.34 -6.05
CA ARG A 155 -26.19 -20.21 -4.58
C ARG A 155 -27.11 -19.11 -4.01
N PRO A 156 -28.45 -19.26 -4.11
CA PRO A 156 -29.42 -18.22 -3.76
C PRO A 156 -29.39 -17.80 -2.28
N GLU A 157 -28.76 -18.59 -1.41
CA GLU A 157 -28.54 -18.29 0.00
C GLU A 157 -27.37 -17.34 0.27
N LEU A 158 -26.38 -17.28 -0.61
CA LEU A 158 -25.16 -16.49 -0.44
C LEU A 158 -25.37 -15.04 -0.92
N ASN A 159 -24.99 -14.04 -0.14
CA ASN A 159 -24.84 -12.67 -0.65
C ASN A 159 -23.50 -12.59 -1.39
N ILE A 160 -23.47 -11.91 -2.54
CA ILE A 160 -22.23 -11.63 -3.27
C ILE A 160 -22.12 -10.13 -3.44
N LEU A 161 -21.13 -9.52 -2.79
CA LEU A 161 -20.88 -8.08 -2.80
C LEU A 161 -19.64 -7.78 -3.63
N TYR A 162 -19.77 -6.98 -4.67
CA TYR A 162 -18.65 -6.36 -5.37
C TYR A 162 -18.39 -4.96 -4.84
N VAL A 163 -17.12 -4.62 -4.61
CA VAL A 163 -16.64 -3.28 -4.27
C VAL A 163 -15.44 -2.95 -5.16
N GLY A 164 -15.54 -1.89 -5.96
CA GLY A 164 -14.42 -1.40 -6.76
C GLY A 164 -13.67 -0.31 -6.01
N VAL A 165 -12.35 -0.41 -5.96
CA VAL A 165 -11.48 0.51 -5.22
C VAL A 165 -10.73 1.43 -6.19
N GLY A 166 -10.52 2.69 -5.82
CA GLY A 166 -9.60 3.59 -6.51
C GLY A 166 -8.41 3.92 -5.63
N ASP A 167 -7.43 4.62 -6.19
CA ASP A 167 -6.24 5.11 -5.49
C ASP A 167 -5.35 4.04 -4.82
N GLU A 168 -5.43 2.78 -5.24
CA GLU A 168 -4.59 1.71 -4.67
C GLU A 168 -3.10 2.03 -4.90
N GLU A 169 -2.79 2.47 -6.13
CA GLU A 169 -1.44 2.64 -6.66
C GLU A 169 -0.63 3.76 -5.98
N THR A 170 -1.26 4.56 -5.09
CA THR A 170 -0.59 5.66 -4.38
C THR A 170 -0.84 5.67 -2.88
N ALA A 171 -1.98 6.20 -2.43
CA ALA A 171 -2.26 6.52 -1.04
C ALA A 171 -3.29 5.57 -0.39
N ALA A 172 -3.89 4.67 -1.17
CA ALA A 172 -4.91 3.71 -0.74
C ALA A 172 -6.15 4.40 -0.13
N GLU A 173 -6.51 5.61 -0.57
CA GLU A 173 -7.67 6.31 0.00
C GLU A 173 -9.00 5.64 -0.38
N GLY A 174 -9.09 4.95 -1.53
CA GLY A 174 -10.31 4.25 -1.93
C GLY A 174 -10.66 3.08 -1.02
N ILE A 175 -9.68 2.33 -0.53
CA ILE A 175 -9.95 1.24 0.40
C ILE A 175 -10.30 1.76 1.80
N PHE A 176 -9.73 2.89 2.22
CA PHE A 176 -10.15 3.53 3.47
C PHE A 176 -11.63 3.93 3.44
N GLN A 177 -12.12 4.42 2.31
CA GLN A 177 -13.55 4.69 2.12
C GLN A 177 -14.38 3.41 2.10
N SER A 178 -13.88 2.38 1.43
CA SER A 178 -14.57 1.08 1.31
C SER A 178 -14.79 0.43 2.67
N VAL A 179 -13.90 0.61 3.64
CA VAL A 179 -14.11 0.17 5.04
C VAL A 179 -15.37 0.80 5.67
N GLY A 180 -15.66 2.07 5.36
CA GLY A 180 -16.92 2.72 5.75
C GLY A 180 -18.13 2.05 5.11
N LEU A 181 -18.08 1.80 3.80
CA LEU A 181 -19.12 1.09 3.07
C LEU A 181 -19.37 -0.32 3.62
N PHE A 182 -18.30 -1.09 3.88
CA PHE A 182 -18.42 -2.43 4.46
C PHE A 182 -19.13 -2.40 5.80
N THR A 183 -18.80 -1.43 6.65
CA THR A 183 -19.45 -1.25 7.97
C THR A 183 -20.94 -0.95 7.80
N GLU A 184 -21.28 0.01 6.94
CA GLU A 184 -22.68 0.39 6.68
C GLU A 184 -23.52 -0.75 6.10
N LEU A 185 -22.98 -1.50 5.14
CA LEU A 185 -23.68 -2.64 4.55
C LEU A 185 -23.83 -3.80 5.54
N LYS A 186 -22.81 -4.05 6.39
CA LYS A 186 -22.84 -5.05 7.45
C LYS A 186 -23.99 -4.76 8.42
N ASP A 187 -24.08 -3.53 8.89
CA ASP A 187 -25.12 -3.09 9.83
C ASP A 187 -26.52 -3.08 9.18
N LYS A 188 -26.62 -2.58 7.95
CA LYS A 188 -27.90 -2.43 7.24
C LYS A 188 -28.54 -3.77 6.87
N TYR A 189 -27.74 -4.75 6.44
CA TYR A 189 -28.23 -6.02 5.93
C TYR A 189 -27.94 -7.22 6.87
N GLY A 190 -27.21 -7.01 7.97
CA GLY A 190 -26.83 -8.08 8.89
C GLY A 190 -25.85 -9.07 8.27
N LEU A 191 -24.88 -8.58 7.51
CA LEU A 191 -23.96 -9.42 6.73
C LEU A 191 -22.88 -10.06 7.60
N ASP A 192 -22.62 -11.33 7.31
CA ASP A 192 -21.48 -12.09 7.81
C ASP A 192 -20.49 -12.25 6.66
N TYR A 193 -19.44 -11.42 6.65
CA TYR A 193 -18.43 -11.44 5.59
C TYR A 193 -17.53 -12.66 5.78
N MET A 194 -17.58 -13.58 4.82
CA MET A 194 -16.95 -14.89 4.94
C MET A 194 -15.55 -14.94 4.34
N LEU A 195 -15.35 -14.23 3.22
CA LEU A 195 -14.10 -14.17 2.48
C LEU A 195 -14.13 -12.96 1.54
N LEU A 196 -12.99 -12.30 1.36
CA LEU A 196 -12.75 -11.37 0.27
C LEU A 196 -11.86 -12.02 -0.79
N VAL A 197 -12.32 -11.97 -2.04
CA VAL A 197 -11.55 -12.38 -3.21
C VAL A 197 -11.06 -11.13 -3.92
N ASN A 198 -9.75 -10.93 -3.90
CA ASN A 198 -9.08 -9.86 -4.62
C ASN A 198 -8.56 -10.38 -5.98
N GLY A 199 -8.88 -9.66 -7.05
CA GLY A 199 -8.52 -10.01 -8.43
C GLY A 199 -7.12 -9.56 -8.88
N GLU A 200 -6.29 -9.00 -8.00
CA GLU A 200 -4.91 -8.57 -8.29
C GLU A 200 -4.12 -9.63 -9.10
N PRO A 201 -3.38 -9.24 -10.16
CA PRO A 201 -2.74 -10.19 -11.04
C PRO A 201 -1.67 -11.00 -10.31
N THR A 202 -1.60 -12.27 -10.64
CA THR A 202 -0.62 -13.18 -10.05
C THR A 202 0.65 -13.21 -10.88
N THR A 203 1.80 -13.43 -10.24
CA THR A 203 3.09 -13.66 -10.91
C THR A 203 3.48 -15.12 -10.76
N LYS A 204 3.74 -15.81 -11.86
CA LYS A 204 4.16 -17.22 -11.88
C LYS A 204 5.26 -17.50 -12.89
N ASP A 205 6.01 -18.57 -12.65
CA ASP A 205 7.12 -19.01 -13.50
C ASP A 205 6.69 -19.88 -14.70
N SER A 206 5.44 -20.37 -14.71
CA SER A 206 4.91 -21.13 -15.85
C SER A 206 3.38 -21.11 -15.92
N SER A 207 2.84 -21.39 -17.11
CA SER A 207 1.40 -21.55 -17.34
C SER A 207 0.77 -22.77 -16.66
N LYS A 208 1.58 -23.67 -16.08
CA LYS A 208 1.11 -24.85 -15.33
C LYS A 208 0.94 -24.60 -13.84
N LYS A 209 1.18 -23.37 -13.39
CA LYS A 209 0.95 -22.98 -12.00
C LYS A 209 -0.22 -21.99 -11.90
N TYR A 210 -0.79 -21.89 -10.72
CA TYR A 210 -1.71 -20.83 -10.34
C TYR A 210 -1.34 -20.35 -8.95
N THR A 211 -0.92 -19.10 -8.83
CA THR A 211 -0.49 -18.58 -7.53
C THR A 211 -1.71 -18.21 -6.70
N TYR A 212 -1.74 -18.67 -5.47
CA TYR A 212 -2.75 -18.33 -4.48
C TYR A 212 -2.04 -17.56 -3.37
N TYR A 213 -2.34 -16.27 -3.22
CA TYR A 213 -1.80 -15.53 -2.08
C TYR A 213 -2.79 -15.54 -0.92
N ASP A 214 -2.26 -15.91 0.24
CA ASP A 214 -3.02 -16.14 1.47
C ASP A 214 -2.94 -14.97 2.46
N GLY A 215 -2.42 -13.84 2.01
CA GLY A 215 -2.14 -12.67 2.81
C GLY A 215 -1.42 -11.59 2.01
N SER A 216 -1.13 -10.48 2.66
CA SER A 216 -0.47 -9.32 2.06
C SER A 216 0.58 -8.76 3.01
N ILE A 217 1.75 -8.44 2.44
CA ILE A 217 2.90 -8.02 3.23
C ILE A 217 2.66 -6.63 3.84
N GLY A 218 3.16 -6.42 5.05
CA GLY A 218 3.18 -5.10 5.67
C GLY A 218 4.29 -4.23 5.09
N LYS A 219 4.05 -2.93 5.07
CA LYS A 219 5.02 -1.91 4.65
C LYS A 219 4.96 -0.73 5.59
N ALA A 220 6.12 -0.31 6.05
CA ALA A 220 6.28 0.92 6.83
C ALA A 220 7.38 1.78 6.22
N LEU A 221 7.23 3.10 6.38
CA LEU A 221 8.28 4.06 6.13
C LEU A 221 8.76 4.68 7.46
N PRO A 222 9.73 4.07 8.15
CA PRO A 222 10.36 4.72 9.29
C PRO A 222 11.19 5.94 8.88
N PHE A 223 11.12 7.00 9.69
CA PHE A 223 12.00 8.18 9.65
C PHE A 223 12.84 8.25 10.94
N ILE A 224 13.68 9.29 11.08
CA ILE A 224 15.13 9.37 10.90
C ILE A 224 15.51 10.88 10.90
N VAL A 225 15.22 11.70 11.92
CA VAL A 225 15.72 13.09 12.01
C VAL A 225 16.83 13.22 13.05
N THR A 226 18.01 13.63 12.63
CA THR A 226 19.14 13.93 13.53
C THR A 226 19.32 15.44 13.67
N LYS A 227 19.35 15.93 14.91
CA LYS A 227 19.66 17.31 15.29
C LYS A 227 21.09 17.40 15.81
N SER A 228 21.83 18.36 15.28
CA SER A 228 23.19 18.70 15.64
C SER A 228 23.25 19.78 16.72
N LYS A 229 24.47 20.09 17.17
CA LYS A 229 24.74 21.37 17.85
C LYS A 229 25.47 22.28 16.86
N LEU A 230 24.75 23.27 16.34
CA LEU A 230 25.23 24.15 15.26
C LEU A 230 26.48 24.94 15.69
N VAL A 231 27.57 24.73 14.96
CA VAL A 231 28.85 25.42 15.15
C VAL A 231 29.53 25.73 13.83
N HIS A 232 30.29 26.82 13.80
CA HIS A 232 31.25 27.11 12.73
C HIS A 232 32.32 26.01 12.70
N VAL A 233 32.78 25.59 11.52
CA VAL A 233 33.74 24.48 11.37
C VAL A 233 35.05 24.72 12.11
N GLY A 234 35.51 25.98 12.19
CA GLY A 234 36.68 26.35 13.00
C GLY A 234 36.53 26.10 14.51
N ASN A 235 35.30 25.91 15.00
CA ASN A 235 34.95 25.60 16.38
C ASN A 235 34.31 24.21 16.50
N LEU A 236 34.66 23.27 15.62
CA LEU A 236 34.01 21.95 15.54
C LEU A 236 33.98 21.22 16.89
N MET A 237 35.00 21.39 17.73
CA MET A 237 35.06 20.79 19.08
C MET A 237 34.08 21.41 20.11
N GLN A 238 33.11 22.22 19.68
CA GLN A 238 32.02 22.72 20.53
C GLN A 238 30.66 22.13 20.15
N GLY A 239 30.60 21.37 19.05
CA GLY A 239 29.38 20.81 18.49
C GLY A 239 29.61 19.45 17.83
N ILE A 240 28.53 18.80 17.45
CA ILE A 240 28.56 17.50 16.77
C ILE A 240 27.79 17.61 15.46
N ASN A 241 28.27 16.95 14.42
CA ASN A 241 27.70 17.04 13.08
C ASN A 241 26.56 16.01 12.91
N SER A 242 25.34 16.46 12.59
CA SER A 242 24.17 15.60 12.37
C SER A 242 24.39 14.61 11.21
N ALA A 243 25.12 15.01 10.16
CA ALA A 243 25.42 14.13 9.04
C ALA A 243 26.29 12.93 9.47
N GLY A 244 27.18 13.11 10.45
CA GLY A 244 27.99 12.01 11.00
C GLY A 244 27.15 11.03 11.81
N ILE A 245 26.20 11.54 12.59
CA ILE A 245 25.23 10.73 13.35
C ILE A 245 24.37 9.93 12.36
N ALA A 246 23.82 10.59 11.35
CA ALA A 246 23.01 9.95 10.30
C ALA A 246 23.79 8.85 9.57
N ALA A 247 25.06 9.08 9.19
CA ALA A 247 25.89 8.07 8.55
C ALA A 247 26.10 6.81 9.42
N ASN A 248 26.28 6.99 10.73
CA ASN A 248 26.38 5.88 11.68
C ASN A 248 25.08 5.08 11.79
N ILE A 249 23.92 5.75 11.72
CA ILE A 249 22.60 5.09 11.67
C ILE A 249 22.46 4.29 10.37
N VAL A 250 22.73 4.91 9.21
CA VAL A 250 22.61 4.26 7.89
C VAL A 250 23.46 2.99 7.82
N ARG A 251 24.71 3.03 8.30
CA ARG A 251 25.60 1.86 8.33
C ARG A 251 25.04 0.67 9.13
N ARG A 252 24.14 0.93 10.08
CA ARG A 252 23.52 -0.08 10.95
C ARG A 252 22.15 -0.56 10.43
N ILE A 253 21.56 0.16 9.50
CA ILE A 253 20.27 -0.16 8.90
C ILE A 253 20.44 -0.90 7.57
N GLU A 254 21.35 -0.43 6.72
CA GLU A 254 21.47 -0.91 5.35
C GLU A 254 21.76 -2.42 5.31
N LEU A 255 20.86 -3.18 4.67
CA LEU A 255 20.92 -4.64 4.57
C LEU A 255 20.93 -5.39 5.92
N ASN A 256 20.45 -4.75 7.00
CA ASN A 256 20.44 -5.36 8.31
C ASN A 256 19.32 -6.41 8.44
N THR A 257 19.69 -7.68 8.38
CA THR A 257 18.76 -8.81 8.50
C THR A 257 18.12 -8.96 9.87
N SER A 258 18.62 -8.28 10.92
CA SER A 258 17.97 -8.29 12.23
C SER A 258 16.64 -7.52 12.23
N LEU A 259 16.40 -6.69 11.22
CA LEU A 259 15.15 -5.96 11.01
C LEU A 259 14.18 -6.72 10.09
N CYS A 260 14.62 -7.81 9.45
CA CYS A 260 13.76 -8.64 8.64
C CYS A 260 12.76 -9.41 9.50
N SER A 261 11.69 -9.85 8.85
CA SER A 261 10.71 -10.75 9.41
C SER A 261 10.65 -12.03 8.57
N GLU A 262 10.24 -13.12 9.19
CA GLU A 262 10.00 -14.39 8.52
C GLU A 262 8.73 -15.00 9.10
N ASP A 263 7.76 -15.31 8.25
CA ASP A 263 6.54 -15.97 8.66
C ASP A 263 6.11 -16.98 7.59
N PHE A 264 5.64 -18.15 8.03
CA PHE A 264 5.25 -19.27 7.16
C PHE A 264 6.27 -19.65 6.07
N GLY A 265 7.57 -19.52 6.36
CA GLY A 265 8.67 -19.81 5.42
C GLY A 265 8.95 -18.73 4.38
N GLN A 266 8.22 -17.60 4.41
CA GLN A 266 8.46 -16.44 3.56
C GLN A 266 9.24 -15.36 4.32
N LYS A 267 10.29 -14.85 3.68
CA LYS A 267 11.20 -13.84 4.25
C LYS A 267 11.00 -12.49 3.59
N CYS A 268 11.02 -11.44 4.41
CA CYS A 268 11.15 -10.08 3.91
C CYS A 268 12.57 -9.80 3.43
N VAL A 269 12.68 -8.95 2.40
CA VAL A 269 13.96 -8.36 2.04
C VAL A 269 14.45 -7.43 3.16
N PRO A 270 15.77 -7.26 3.35
CA PRO A 270 16.31 -6.29 4.29
C PRO A 270 15.87 -4.84 3.98
N PRO A 271 15.78 -3.98 5.00
CA PRO A 271 15.47 -2.57 4.79
C PRO A 271 16.59 -1.86 4.04
N THR A 272 16.21 -0.79 3.35
CA THR A 272 17.15 0.09 2.63
C THR A 272 16.76 1.55 2.82
N VAL A 273 17.78 2.40 2.96
CA VAL A 273 17.60 3.85 3.11
C VAL A 273 17.32 4.46 1.74
N LEU A 274 16.11 4.99 1.57
CA LEU A 274 15.69 5.61 0.32
C LEU A 274 16.06 7.08 0.23
N TYR A 275 16.31 7.72 1.37
CA TYR A 275 16.60 9.14 1.44
C TYR A 275 17.52 9.45 2.61
N MET A 276 18.53 10.27 2.36
CA MET A 276 19.37 10.91 3.38
C MET A 276 19.81 12.28 2.88
N LYS A 277 19.44 13.36 3.59
CA LYS A 277 19.79 14.73 3.20
C LYS A 277 19.85 15.68 4.39
N ASP A 278 20.82 16.59 4.39
CA ASP A 278 20.85 17.70 5.34
C ASP A 278 19.86 18.83 4.98
N ASP A 279 19.58 19.70 5.94
CA ASP A 279 18.61 20.78 5.81
C ASP A 279 19.18 22.07 5.19
N LYS A 280 20.48 22.12 4.84
CA LYS A 280 21.09 23.36 4.36
C LYS A 280 20.54 23.75 3.00
N LYS A 281 19.99 24.96 2.92
CA LYS A 281 19.48 25.54 1.66
C LYS A 281 20.56 26.26 0.85
N PHE A 282 21.63 26.69 1.51
CA PHE A 282 22.77 27.37 0.89
C PHE A 282 24.06 27.05 1.64
N TYR A 283 25.19 27.26 0.96
CA TYR A 283 26.51 27.03 1.53
C TYR A 283 26.82 28.04 2.64
N ASN A 284 27.31 27.53 3.77
CA ASN A 284 28.04 28.28 4.79
C ASN A 284 29.00 27.33 5.52
N ILE A 285 30.00 27.87 6.21
CA ILE A 285 31.06 27.11 6.90
C ILE A 285 30.65 26.68 8.33
N SER A 286 29.45 26.12 8.45
CA SER A 286 28.93 25.53 9.69
C SER A 286 28.49 24.09 9.45
N VAL A 287 28.48 23.26 10.51
CA VAL A 287 27.86 21.93 10.44
C VAL A 287 26.36 22.06 10.13
N PRO A 288 25.73 21.10 9.43
CA PRO A 288 24.27 21.10 9.26
C PRO A 288 23.56 21.05 10.61
N LEU A 289 22.38 21.68 10.73
CA LEU A 289 21.59 21.62 11.96
C LEU A 289 20.77 20.32 12.00
N TYR A 290 20.14 19.98 10.88
CA TYR A 290 19.37 18.75 10.75
C TYR A 290 19.90 17.86 9.63
N THR A 291 19.75 16.54 9.79
CA THR A 291 19.88 15.58 8.70
C THR A 291 18.73 14.59 8.78
N ASN A 292 18.00 14.50 7.68
CA ASN A 292 16.74 13.76 7.56
C ASN A 292 16.99 12.50 6.75
N LEU A 293 16.43 11.38 7.20
CA LEU A 293 16.45 10.11 6.50
C LEU A 293 15.13 9.36 6.66
N PHE A 294 14.82 8.54 5.67
CA PHE A 294 13.75 7.54 5.76
C PHE A 294 14.14 6.29 4.99
N LEU A 295 13.55 5.17 5.39
CA LEU A 295 13.81 3.86 4.82
C LEU A 295 12.51 3.17 4.45
N ASN A 296 12.59 2.27 3.47
CA ASN A 296 11.51 1.32 3.21
C ASN A 296 11.74 0.05 4.02
N THR A 297 10.69 -0.42 4.70
CA THR A 297 10.72 -1.69 5.43
C THR A 297 9.48 -2.50 5.11
N PHE A 298 9.69 -3.72 4.60
CA PHE A 298 8.65 -4.73 4.52
C PHE A 298 8.65 -5.58 5.78
N PHE A 299 7.47 -6.01 6.22
CA PHE A 299 7.33 -6.83 7.41
C PHE A 299 6.14 -7.79 7.32
N THR A 300 6.26 -8.90 8.02
CA THR A 300 5.19 -9.87 8.31
C THR A 300 4.73 -9.68 9.76
N ASN A 301 3.69 -10.39 10.16
CA ASN A 301 3.15 -10.32 11.53
C ASN A 301 4.17 -10.75 12.60
N SER A 302 5.16 -11.56 12.24
CA SER A 302 6.24 -12.00 13.16
C SER A 302 7.13 -10.86 13.70
N ASN A 303 7.28 -9.76 12.95
CA ASN A 303 8.06 -8.59 13.35
C ASN A 303 7.40 -7.31 12.82
N ASN A 304 6.26 -6.97 13.42
CA ASN A 304 5.43 -5.82 13.05
C ASN A 304 6.16 -4.46 13.18
N ALA A 305 5.49 -3.40 12.74
CA ALA A 305 6.05 -2.06 12.73
C ALA A 305 6.45 -1.53 14.11
N LEU A 306 5.74 -1.91 15.18
CA LEU A 306 6.10 -1.53 16.54
C LEU A 306 7.45 -2.14 16.95
N ASN A 307 7.68 -3.41 16.64
CA ASN A 307 8.96 -4.08 16.90
C ASN A 307 10.10 -3.51 16.04
N ILE A 308 9.81 -3.10 14.80
CA ILE A 308 10.76 -2.36 13.95
C ILE A 308 11.13 -1.02 14.60
N LEU A 309 10.15 -0.24 15.10
CA LEU A 309 10.43 1.02 15.80
C LEU A 309 11.26 0.80 17.07
N ASN A 310 10.98 -0.26 17.83
CA ASN A 310 11.78 -0.64 19.00
C ASN A 310 13.23 -0.97 18.62
N SER A 311 13.43 -1.70 17.51
CA SER A 311 14.76 -2.02 17.00
C SER A 311 15.48 -0.77 16.49
N LEU A 312 14.78 0.14 15.82
CA LEU A 312 15.32 1.42 15.36
C LEU A 312 15.74 2.32 16.52
N ARG A 313 14.98 2.34 17.62
CA ARG A 313 15.37 3.04 18.85
C ARG A 313 16.73 2.58 19.33
N ASP A 314 16.95 1.27 19.36
CA ASP A 314 18.18 0.69 19.89
C ASP A 314 19.36 0.90 18.93
N ILE A 315 19.12 0.80 17.61
CA ILE A 315 20.08 1.22 16.57
C ILE A 315 20.46 2.71 16.73
N CYS A 316 19.48 3.59 16.97
CA CYS A 316 19.73 5.02 17.16
C CYS A 316 20.55 5.30 18.42
N LYS A 317 20.29 4.57 19.51
CA LYS A 317 21.08 4.66 20.75
C LYS A 317 22.53 4.23 20.54
N ASP A 318 22.74 3.11 19.86
CA ASP A 318 24.08 2.63 19.54
C ASP A 318 24.84 3.61 18.61
N ALA A 319 24.14 4.14 17.58
CA ALA A 319 24.72 5.12 16.68
C ALA A 319 25.05 6.44 17.40
N ALA A 320 24.21 6.87 18.34
CA ALA A 320 24.47 8.00 19.20
C ALA A 320 25.74 7.78 20.04
N ALA A 321 25.84 6.66 20.75
CA ALA A 321 27.00 6.32 21.57
C ALA A 321 28.29 6.31 20.74
N GLU A 322 28.29 5.63 19.59
CA GLU A 322 29.46 5.57 18.69
C GLU A 322 29.85 6.96 18.15
N SER A 323 28.87 7.81 17.85
CA SER A 323 29.13 9.18 17.39
C SER A 323 29.84 10.02 18.47
N VAL A 324 29.44 9.85 19.74
CA VAL A 324 30.10 10.50 20.88
C VAL A 324 31.49 9.92 21.11
N GLU A 325 31.70 8.61 20.95
CA GLU A 325 33.03 8.00 21.06
C GLU A 325 34.00 8.50 19.98
N VAL A 326 33.55 8.58 18.72
CA VAL A 326 34.33 9.13 17.60
C VAL A 326 34.70 10.59 17.90
N TYR A 327 33.72 11.37 18.36
CA TYR A 327 33.94 12.76 18.76
C TYR A 327 34.99 12.87 19.88
N ASN A 328 34.86 12.07 20.93
CA ASN A 328 35.78 12.10 22.08
C ASN A 328 37.22 11.74 21.68
N ARG A 329 37.42 10.80 20.74
CA ARG A 329 38.77 10.50 20.20
C ARG A 329 39.38 11.70 19.48
N ALA A 330 38.60 12.42 18.68
CA ALA A 330 39.06 13.64 18.01
C ALA A 330 39.34 14.75 19.03
N TYR A 331 38.48 14.89 20.02
CA TYR A 331 38.64 15.85 21.11
C TYR A 331 39.92 15.61 21.91
N ASP A 332 40.25 14.35 22.23
CA ASP A 332 41.47 13.98 22.95
C ASP A 332 42.75 14.40 22.21
N PHE A 333 42.76 14.29 20.87
CA PHE A 333 43.86 14.77 20.03
C PHE A 333 44.00 16.30 20.07
N MET A 334 42.89 17.02 20.22
CA MET A 334 42.84 18.50 20.21
C MET A 334 43.10 19.12 21.60
N LYS A 335 43.28 18.32 22.66
CA LYS A 335 43.60 18.83 24.00
C LYS A 335 44.97 19.52 24.04
N PRO A 336 45.14 20.58 24.86
CA PRO A 336 44.16 21.16 25.79
C PRO A 336 43.34 22.33 25.20
N ASP A 337 43.48 22.63 23.91
CA ASP A 337 43.10 23.93 23.33
C ASP A 337 41.58 24.14 23.13
N HIS A 338 40.77 23.13 23.45
CA HIS A 338 39.32 23.15 23.24
C HIS A 338 38.56 22.64 24.48
N PRO A 339 37.40 23.22 24.84
CA PRO A 339 36.54 22.70 25.90
C PRO A 339 35.77 21.45 25.44
N ASN A 340 35.63 20.41 26.29
CA ASN A 340 34.77 19.26 25.97
C ASN A 340 33.32 19.64 26.30
N PRO A 341 32.41 19.67 25.32
CA PRO A 341 31.00 19.87 25.61
C PRO A 341 30.32 18.67 26.27
N ASP A 342 31.00 17.53 26.42
CA ASP A 342 30.48 16.27 26.98
C ASP A 342 29.13 15.89 26.34
N HIS A 343 29.18 15.67 25.02
CA HIS A 343 27.97 15.48 24.23
C HIS A 343 27.16 14.28 24.70
N ASN A 344 25.89 14.53 25.00
CA ASN A 344 24.88 13.51 25.17
C ASN A 344 23.83 13.66 24.06
N ILE A 345 23.72 12.67 23.18
CA ILE A 345 22.76 12.68 22.08
C ILE A 345 21.48 12.00 22.58
N ARG A 346 20.40 12.76 22.69
CA ARG A 346 19.10 12.23 23.14
C ARG A 346 18.44 11.43 22.01
N VAL A 347 17.80 10.32 22.33
CA VAL A 347 17.02 9.53 21.36
C VAL A 347 15.57 9.48 21.83
N MET A 348 14.64 9.95 21.00
CA MET A 348 13.21 9.99 21.31
C MET A 348 12.39 9.54 20.11
N SER A 349 11.30 8.82 20.33
CA SER A 349 10.26 8.71 19.31
C SER A 349 9.56 10.05 19.12
N LEU A 350 8.85 10.23 18.02
CA LEU A 350 8.01 11.41 17.83
C LEU A 350 6.96 11.51 18.93
N ASP A 351 6.27 10.42 19.26
CA ASP A 351 5.28 10.39 20.35
C ASP A 351 5.87 10.81 21.71
N GLU A 352 7.11 10.38 22.03
CA GLU A 352 7.82 10.81 23.23
C GLU A 352 8.12 12.32 23.22
N LEU A 353 8.53 12.86 22.06
CA LEU A 353 8.82 14.28 21.90
C LEU A 353 7.55 15.13 22.02
N GLU A 354 6.44 14.68 21.43
CA GLU A 354 5.15 15.35 21.53
C GLU A 354 4.63 15.37 22.97
N LYS A 355 4.75 14.25 23.70
CA LYS A 355 4.42 14.18 25.13
C LYS A 355 5.28 15.13 25.96
N TYR A 356 6.58 15.21 25.64
CA TYR A 356 7.49 16.16 26.28
C TYR A 356 7.05 17.61 26.00
N ASN A 357 6.75 17.95 24.74
CA ASN A 357 6.33 19.30 24.37
C ASN A 357 5.01 19.69 25.03
N LYS A 358 4.03 18.77 25.06
CA LYS A 358 2.75 18.97 25.75
C LYS A 358 2.91 19.28 27.24
N ALA A 359 3.88 18.63 27.90
CA ALA A 359 4.15 18.84 29.32
C ALA A 359 4.94 20.13 29.62
N ASN A 360 5.81 20.57 28.69
CA ASN A 360 6.81 21.61 28.98
C ASN A 360 6.63 22.92 28.20
N VAL A 361 5.81 22.95 27.14
CA VAL A 361 5.67 24.10 26.24
C VAL A 361 4.30 24.74 26.39
N THR A 362 4.26 25.99 26.87
CA THR A 362 3.00 26.75 26.99
C THR A 362 2.33 26.96 25.64
N GLY A 363 1.04 26.60 25.58
CA GLY A 363 0.22 26.74 24.38
C GLY A 363 0.58 25.77 23.25
N TYR A 364 1.32 24.69 23.54
CA TYR A 364 1.79 23.71 22.56
C TYR A 364 0.70 23.24 21.58
N GLU A 365 -0.44 22.75 22.08
CA GLU A 365 -1.50 22.16 21.25
C GLU A 365 -2.01 23.14 20.18
N SER A 366 -2.29 24.39 20.57
CA SER A 366 -2.76 25.42 19.64
C SER A 366 -1.69 25.82 18.62
N LYS A 367 -0.42 25.86 19.03
CA LYS A 367 0.70 26.13 18.12
C LYS A 367 0.88 24.99 17.12
N LYS A 368 0.76 23.74 17.57
CA LYS A 368 0.84 22.54 16.73
C LYS A 368 -0.27 22.52 15.71
N GLU A 369 -1.51 22.69 16.15
CA GLU A 369 -2.68 22.77 15.27
C GLU A 369 -2.49 23.82 14.17
N THR A 370 -2.01 25.02 14.54
CA THR A 370 -1.75 26.10 13.58
C THR A 370 -0.64 25.73 12.58
N PHE A 371 0.47 25.18 13.05
CA PHE A 371 1.59 24.82 12.18
C PHE A 371 1.23 23.67 11.24
N VAL A 372 0.64 22.60 11.77
CA VAL A 372 0.23 21.42 11.01
C VAL A 372 -0.81 21.81 9.95
N LYS A 373 -1.80 22.64 10.28
CA LYS A 373 -2.76 23.16 9.30
C LYS A 373 -2.08 23.86 8.13
N GLY A 374 -1.07 24.70 8.40
CA GLY A 374 -0.29 25.35 7.34
C GLY A 374 0.51 24.37 6.48
N GLN A 375 0.96 23.24 7.03
CA GLN A 375 1.60 22.18 6.25
C GLN A 375 0.60 21.43 5.36
N ILE A 376 -0.58 21.13 5.89
CA ILE A 376 -1.68 20.51 5.12
C ILE A 376 -2.06 21.40 3.93
N GLU A 377 -2.20 22.71 4.14
CA GLU A 377 -2.51 23.67 3.07
C GLU A 377 -1.43 23.71 1.97
N LYS A 378 -0.15 23.54 2.32
CA LYS A 378 0.95 23.45 1.34
C LYS A 378 0.92 22.17 0.52
N VAL A 379 0.60 21.03 1.15
CA VAL A 379 0.41 19.76 0.43
C VAL A 379 -0.76 19.90 -0.54
N ASN A 380 -1.91 20.37 -0.04
CA ASN A 380 -3.14 20.48 -0.83
C ASN A 380 -3.04 21.49 -1.98
N SER A 381 -2.18 22.51 -1.85
CA SER A 381 -1.94 23.50 -2.92
C SER A 381 -0.85 23.10 -3.91
N GLY A 382 -0.24 21.91 -3.76
CA GLY A 382 0.86 21.44 -4.61
C GLY A 382 2.18 22.21 -4.41
N GLN A 383 2.29 23.04 -3.36
CA GLN A 383 3.51 23.77 -3.02
C GLN A 383 4.59 22.86 -2.40
N SER A 384 4.19 21.69 -1.92
CA SER A 384 5.09 20.59 -1.57
C SER A 384 4.84 19.43 -2.51
N ILE A 385 5.91 18.90 -3.13
CA ILE A 385 5.84 17.78 -4.06
C ILE A 385 5.52 16.46 -3.34
N THR A 386 5.75 16.36 -2.02
CA THR A 386 5.53 15.12 -1.27
C THR A 386 5.01 15.38 0.16
N GLN A 387 4.16 14.47 0.64
CA GLN A 387 3.79 14.36 2.07
C GLN A 387 5.04 14.18 2.97
N LEU A 388 6.11 13.61 2.41
CA LEU A 388 7.40 13.34 3.06
C LEU A 388 8.12 14.63 3.49
N ALA A 389 8.15 15.65 2.61
CA ALA A 389 8.82 16.92 2.90
C ALA A 389 8.12 17.68 4.05
N THR A 390 6.78 17.70 4.04
CA THR A 390 5.99 18.29 5.13
C THR A 390 6.12 17.50 6.43
N GLY A 391 6.27 16.17 6.35
CA GLY A 391 6.57 15.34 7.52
C GLY A 391 7.85 15.81 8.22
N PHE A 392 8.96 15.95 7.50
CA PHE A 392 10.21 16.42 8.10
C PHE A 392 10.13 17.84 8.67
N ASP A 393 9.36 18.74 8.05
CA ASP A 393 9.11 20.08 8.59
C ASP A 393 8.36 20.02 9.93
N ILE A 394 7.38 19.12 10.08
CA ILE A 394 6.66 18.89 11.34
C ILE A 394 7.62 18.38 12.42
N VAL A 395 8.46 17.38 12.13
CA VAL A 395 9.43 16.86 13.12
C VAL A 395 10.41 17.95 13.55
N GLN A 396 10.95 18.72 12.61
CA GLN A 396 11.88 19.81 12.93
C GLN A 396 11.20 20.88 13.80
N TRP A 397 9.95 21.22 13.48
CA TRP A 397 9.16 22.14 14.30
C TRP A 397 8.95 21.60 15.73
N GLU A 398 8.63 20.31 15.89
CA GLU A 398 8.52 19.66 17.20
C GLU A 398 9.83 19.73 17.99
N ILE A 399 10.96 19.48 17.33
CA ILE A 399 12.29 19.59 17.92
C ILE A 399 12.57 21.04 18.36
N GLU A 400 12.19 22.04 17.56
CA GLU A 400 12.35 23.45 17.89
C GLU A 400 11.48 23.87 19.07
N GLN A 401 10.21 23.45 19.10
CA GLN A 401 9.30 23.75 20.20
C GLN A 401 9.79 23.19 21.54
N SER A 402 10.48 22.04 21.53
CA SER A 402 11.01 21.41 22.74
C SER A 402 12.04 22.25 23.48
N GLN A 403 12.70 23.21 22.79
CA GLN A 403 13.82 24.00 23.30
C GLN A 403 15.00 23.17 23.83
N ILE A 404 15.04 21.86 23.52
CA ILE A 404 16.17 21.00 23.88
C ILE A 404 17.36 21.42 23.02
N THR A 405 18.42 21.91 23.65
CA THR A 405 19.63 22.41 22.96
C THR A 405 20.64 21.31 22.68
N ASP A 406 20.54 20.18 23.38
CA ASP A 406 21.37 19.01 23.16
C ASP A 406 21.16 18.42 21.76
N PRO A 407 22.18 17.80 21.16
CA PRO A 407 22.00 16.96 19.99
C PRO A 407 20.95 15.88 20.22
N MET A 408 20.22 15.52 19.18
CA MET A 408 19.06 14.61 19.30
C MET A 408 18.89 13.75 18.06
N ILE A 409 18.27 12.59 18.24
CA ILE A 409 17.75 11.72 17.19
C ILE A 409 16.26 11.53 17.47
N VAL A 410 15.41 11.87 16.50
CA VAL A 410 13.97 11.65 16.54
C VAL A 410 13.58 10.64 15.47
N TYR A 411 12.85 9.60 15.86
CA TYR A 411 12.40 8.53 14.96
C TYR A 411 10.89 8.32 15.06
N GLY A 412 10.31 7.70 14.03
CA GLY A 412 8.87 7.44 13.96
C GLY A 412 8.50 6.88 12.59
N LEU A 413 7.23 7.02 12.20
CA LEU A 413 6.69 6.56 10.92
C LEU A 413 6.23 7.73 10.05
N MET A 414 6.25 7.54 8.74
CA MET A 414 5.60 8.40 7.76
C MET A 414 4.67 7.56 6.87
N ALA A 415 3.75 8.22 6.18
CA ALA A 415 2.85 7.57 5.24
C ALA A 415 3.55 7.26 3.91
N PRO A 416 3.13 6.22 3.16
CA PRO A 416 2.07 5.27 3.50
C PRO A 416 2.48 4.21 4.53
N TYR A 417 1.50 3.70 5.28
CA TYR A 417 1.61 2.56 6.18
C TYR A 417 0.61 1.47 5.77
N VAL A 418 1.08 0.23 5.69
CA VAL A 418 0.31 -0.91 5.23
C VAL A 418 0.47 -2.01 6.29
N PRO A 419 -0.61 -2.41 6.98
CA PRO A 419 -0.56 -3.53 7.91
C PRO A 419 -0.22 -4.84 7.19
N ALA A 420 0.45 -5.75 7.90
CA ALA A 420 0.62 -7.11 7.41
C ALA A 420 -0.63 -7.93 7.77
N VAL A 421 -1.13 -8.73 6.82
CA VAL A 421 -2.31 -9.59 7.04
C VAL A 421 -2.06 -10.97 6.47
N ASN A 422 -2.58 -12.01 7.13
CA ASN A 422 -2.45 -13.38 6.64
C ASN A 422 -3.53 -14.29 7.26
N ASN A 423 -4.09 -15.20 6.45
CA ASN A 423 -5.20 -16.06 6.86
C ASN A 423 -4.84 -17.10 7.93
N HIS A 424 -3.57 -17.41 8.16
CA HIS A 424 -3.14 -18.26 9.29
C HIS A 424 -3.55 -17.68 10.66
N TYR A 425 -3.76 -16.36 10.75
CA TYR A 425 -4.20 -15.70 11.97
C TYR A 425 -5.73 -15.74 12.16
N PHE A 426 -6.49 -16.22 11.15
CA PHE A 426 -7.95 -16.35 11.21
C PHE A 426 -8.39 -17.74 11.70
N LYS A 427 -8.77 -17.82 12.98
CA LYS A 427 -9.14 -19.10 13.63
C LYS A 427 -10.39 -19.79 13.05
N ASN A 428 -11.29 -19.03 12.45
CA ASN A 428 -12.60 -19.54 11.97
C ASN A 428 -12.65 -19.72 10.45
N PHE A 429 -11.55 -19.46 9.74
CA PHE A 429 -11.49 -19.63 8.29
C PHE A 429 -10.90 -21.00 7.95
N ASP A 430 -11.63 -21.82 7.18
CA ASP A 430 -11.14 -23.10 6.66
C ASP A 430 -10.18 -22.88 5.49
N ARG A 431 -8.98 -22.41 5.83
CA ARG A 431 -7.91 -22.08 4.91
C ARG A 431 -7.51 -23.25 4.03
N GLU A 432 -7.21 -24.39 4.65
CA GLU A 432 -6.76 -25.60 3.93
C GLU A 432 -7.86 -26.14 3.02
N GLY A 433 -9.11 -26.14 3.48
CA GLY A 433 -10.26 -26.51 2.64
C GLY A 433 -10.42 -25.58 1.44
N MET A 434 -10.20 -24.27 1.61
CA MET A 434 -10.25 -23.30 0.52
C MET A 434 -9.14 -23.53 -0.51
N ILE A 435 -7.89 -23.72 -0.07
CA ILE A 435 -6.75 -24.00 -0.97
C ILE A 435 -6.99 -25.30 -1.74
N GLN A 436 -7.47 -26.35 -1.06
CA GLN A 436 -7.80 -27.62 -1.70
C GLN A 436 -8.93 -27.46 -2.72
N ALA A 437 -9.98 -26.69 -2.42
CA ALA A 437 -11.06 -26.42 -3.37
C ALA A 437 -10.55 -25.73 -4.65
N VAL A 438 -9.61 -24.78 -4.52
CA VAL A 438 -8.96 -24.13 -5.66
C VAL A 438 -8.07 -25.12 -6.44
N ALA A 439 -7.35 -26.01 -5.75
CA ALA A 439 -6.55 -27.03 -6.40
C ALA A 439 -7.41 -28.04 -7.19
N ASP A 440 -8.52 -28.49 -6.61
CA ASP A 440 -9.43 -29.46 -7.22
C ASP A 440 -10.06 -28.94 -8.53
N VAL A 441 -10.40 -27.64 -8.60
CA VAL A 441 -10.96 -27.06 -9.84
C VAL A 441 -9.89 -26.84 -10.92
N LEU A 442 -8.62 -26.72 -10.53
CA LEU A 442 -7.50 -26.52 -11.45
C LEU A 442 -6.84 -27.83 -11.93
N GLU A 443 -7.00 -28.93 -11.19
CA GLU A 443 -6.44 -30.24 -11.53
C GLU A 443 -6.82 -30.71 -12.95
N PRO A 444 -8.08 -30.59 -13.43
CA PRO A 444 -8.45 -31.02 -14.79
C PRO A 444 -7.75 -30.23 -15.90
N PHE A 445 -7.28 -29.02 -15.61
CA PHE A 445 -6.50 -28.19 -16.54
C PHE A 445 -5.00 -28.53 -16.52
N GLY A 446 -4.57 -29.45 -15.64
CA GLY A 446 -3.17 -29.78 -15.43
C GLY A 446 -2.39 -28.65 -14.76
N ILE A 447 -3.08 -27.80 -13.98
CA ILE A 447 -2.52 -26.65 -13.29
C ILE A 447 -2.37 -26.98 -11.79
N THR A 448 -1.20 -26.70 -11.24
CA THR A 448 -0.89 -26.88 -9.81
C THR A 448 -1.01 -25.56 -9.08
N VAL A 449 -1.65 -25.55 -7.92
CA VAL A 449 -1.70 -24.36 -7.05
C VAL A 449 -0.36 -24.17 -6.35
N GLU A 450 0.16 -22.96 -6.44
CA GLU A 450 1.33 -22.50 -5.70
C GLU A 450 0.84 -21.55 -4.60
N GLU A 451 0.82 -22.06 -3.38
CA GLU A 451 0.48 -21.26 -2.21
C GLU A 451 1.64 -20.33 -1.85
N VAL A 452 1.34 -19.04 -1.74
CA VAL A 452 2.28 -18.03 -1.29
C VAL A 452 1.69 -17.30 -0.08
N PRO A 453 2.31 -17.38 1.11
CA PRO A 453 1.73 -16.80 2.33
C PRO A 453 1.48 -15.28 2.24
N TYR A 454 2.37 -14.52 1.61
CA TYR A 454 2.28 -13.08 1.49
C TYR A 454 2.46 -12.62 0.05
N PHE A 455 1.48 -11.88 -0.45
CA PHE A 455 1.67 -11.03 -1.62
C PHE A 455 2.69 -9.93 -1.28
N MET A 456 3.74 -9.80 -2.09
CA MET A 456 4.87 -8.89 -1.83
C MET A 456 4.67 -7.47 -2.41
N GLY A 457 3.45 -7.12 -2.79
CA GLY A 457 3.03 -5.78 -3.22
C GLY A 457 2.21 -5.05 -2.16
N LEU A 458 1.83 -3.81 -2.48
CA LEU A 458 0.74 -3.12 -1.78
C LEU A 458 -0.57 -3.86 -2.07
N SER A 459 -1.50 -3.85 -1.14
CA SER A 459 -2.78 -4.52 -1.33
C SER A 459 -3.83 -3.95 -0.41
N ASP A 460 -5.01 -3.71 -0.98
CA ASP A 460 -6.23 -3.34 -0.28
C ASP A 460 -6.59 -4.31 0.87
N ASN A 461 -6.22 -5.59 0.74
CA ASN A 461 -6.49 -6.61 1.74
C ASN A 461 -5.94 -6.23 3.12
N SER A 462 -4.80 -5.53 3.16
CA SER A 462 -4.14 -5.08 4.39
C SER A 462 -4.99 -4.14 5.24
N TYR A 463 -6.03 -3.53 4.68
CA TYR A 463 -6.89 -2.56 5.37
C TYR A 463 -8.27 -3.13 5.74
N ILE A 464 -8.51 -4.43 5.50
CA ILE A 464 -9.76 -5.12 5.82
C ILE A 464 -9.52 -6.41 6.63
N SER A 465 -8.38 -7.07 6.41
CA SER A 465 -8.05 -8.38 6.99
C SER A 465 -7.26 -8.31 8.29
N ASP A 466 -7.30 -7.18 8.98
CA ASP A 466 -6.67 -7.03 10.29
C ASP A 466 -7.53 -7.69 11.38
N VAL A 467 -6.92 -8.55 12.18
CA VAL A 467 -7.57 -9.26 13.29
C VAL A 467 -7.20 -8.71 14.66
N ASP A 468 -6.14 -7.89 14.75
CA ASP A 468 -5.69 -7.25 15.98
C ASP A 468 -4.83 -6.01 15.65
N ALA A 469 -5.49 -4.87 15.60
CA ALA A 469 -4.86 -3.59 15.29
C ALA A 469 -4.05 -2.99 16.46
N THR A 470 -3.90 -3.69 17.60
CA THR A 470 -3.35 -3.08 18.83
C THR A 470 -1.94 -2.53 18.63
N ASP A 471 -1.05 -3.34 18.07
CA ASP A 471 0.35 -2.96 17.85
C ASP A 471 0.49 -1.94 16.72
N ASP A 472 -0.32 -2.05 15.66
CA ASP A 472 -0.40 -1.06 14.57
C ASP A 472 -0.82 0.32 15.11
N ILE A 473 -1.86 0.37 15.95
CA ILE A 473 -2.32 1.60 16.59
C ILE A 473 -1.23 2.20 17.49
N GLU A 474 -0.49 1.38 18.22
CA GLU A 474 0.64 1.86 19.04
C GLU A 474 1.76 2.43 18.18
N ALA A 475 2.16 1.73 17.11
CA ALA A 475 3.20 2.20 16.20
C ALA A 475 2.82 3.53 15.53
N LEU A 476 1.56 3.68 15.11
CA LEU A 476 1.04 4.88 14.48
C LEU A 476 0.95 6.10 15.41
N LYS A 477 1.12 5.96 16.72
CA LYS A 477 1.29 7.14 17.60
C LYS A 477 2.53 7.96 17.23
N SER A 478 3.54 7.33 16.65
CA SER A 478 4.74 7.99 16.14
C SER A 478 4.66 8.33 14.64
N MET A 479 3.47 8.27 14.03
CA MET A 479 3.23 8.70 12.65
C MET A 479 3.26 10.24 12.57
N VAL A 480 4.14 10.79 11.74
CA VAL A 480 4.22 12.25 11.55
C VAL A 480 3.11 12.80 10.66
N THR A 481 2.55 11.97 9.79
CA THR A 481 1.50 12.38 8.86
C THR A 481 0.20 12.67 9.64
N PRO A 482 -0.37 13.89 9.53
CA PRO A 482 -1.61 14.23 10.22
C PRO A 482 -2.77 13.34 9.79
N LYS A 483 -3.69 13.03 10.71
CA LYS A 483 -4.85 12.16 10.44
C LYS A 483 -5.82 12.78 9.43
N GLU A 484 -5.85 14.10 9.32
CA GLU A 484 -6.61 14.83 8.31
C GLU A 484 -6.11 14.55 6.89
N VAL A 485 -4.85 14.11 6.74
CA VAL A 485 -4.21 13.77 5.46
C VAL A 485 -4.05 12.26 5.28
N TYR A 486 -3.96 11.48 6.34
CA TYR A 486 -3.81 10.03 6.23
C TYR A 486 -4.41 9.34 7.44
N ARG A 487 -5.67 8.90 7.32
CA ARG A 487 -6.39 8.17 8.37
C ARG A 487 -6.64 6.74 7.92
N ILE A 488 -5.89 5.83 8.52
CA ILE A 488 -6.08 4.39 8.34
C ILE A 488 -7.21 3.93 9.27
N PRO A 489 -8.28 3.31 8.77
CA PRO A 489 -9.44 2.92 9.56
C PRO A 489 -9.23 1.57 10.27
N LEU A 490 -8.15 1.45 11.05
CA LEU A 490 -7.74 0.16 11.65
C LEU A 490 -8.77 -0.45 12.62
N LYS A 491 -9.51 0.39 13.35
CA LYS A 491 -10.55 -0.09 14.28
C LYS A 491 -11.75 -0.65 13.55
N GLU A 492 -12.11 -0.01 12.46
CA GLU A 492 -13.17 -0.45 11.56
C GLU A 492 -12.73 -1.71 10.79
N ALA A 493 -11.46 -1.80 10.38
CA ALA A 493 -10.86 -3.00 9.82
C ALA A 493 -10.90 -4.18 10.80
N GLU A 494 -10.48 -3.97 12.05
CA GLU A 494 -10.55 -4.98 13.14
C GLU A 494 -12.01 -5.42 13.42
N TYR A 495 -12.98 -4.51 13.29
CA TYR A 495 -14.41 -4.84 13.41
C TYR A 495 -14.92 -5.68 12.24
N ILE A 496 -14.43 -5.44 11.03
CA ILE A 496 -14.77 -6.23 9.85
C ILE A 496 -14.09 -7.60 9.90
N ALA A 497 -12.78 -7.64 10.20
CA ALA A 497 -11.91 -8.81 10.28
C ALA A 497 -12.28 -9.86 9.23
N LEU A 498 -12.06 -9.53 7.96
CA LEU A 498 -12.45 -10.37 6.82
C LEU A 498 -11.23 -11.13 6.29
N PRO A 499 -11.18 -12.47 6.33
CA PRO A 499 -10.13 -13.21 5.65
C PRO A 499 -10.15 -12.87 4.15
N SER A 500 -8.98 -12.79 3.54
CA SER A 500 -8.85 -12.36 2.14
C SER A 500 -7.80 -13.15 1.39
N ILE A 501 -8.02 -13.33 0.10
CA ILE A 501 -7.12 -14.04 -0.80
C ILE A 501 -6.91 -13.20 -2.05
N ILE A 502 -5.75 -13.34 -2.69
CA ILE A 502 -5.50 -12.75 -4.01
C ILE A 502 -5.37 -13.87 -5.03
N ILE A 503 -6.23 -13.82 -6.03
CA ILE A 503 -6.33 -14.79 -7.12
C ILE A 503 -6.75 -14.11 -8.43
N GLY A 504 -5.86 -13.33 -9.04
CA GLY A 504 -6.07 -12.76 -10.37
C GLY A 504 -5.45 -13.58 -11.51
N PRO A 505 -5.77 -13.21 -12.76
CA PRO A 505 -5.13 -13.80 -13.93
C PRO A 505 -3.63 -13.51 -13.93
N TRP A 506 -2.83 -14.40 -14.55
CA TRP A 506 -1.39 -14.16 -14.68
C TRP A 506 -1.11 -12.94 -15.54
N GLY A 507 -0.33 -12.01 -14.99
CA GLY A 507 0.18 -10.85 -15.73
C GLY A 507 1.70 -10.74 -15.72
N LYS A 508 2.22 -9.87 -16.58
CA LYS A 508 3.64 -9.54 -16.67
C LYS A 508 3.83 -8.04 -16.88
N ASP A 509 5.00 -7.55 -16.49
CA ASP A 509 5.52 -6.23 -16.79
C ASP A 509 4.60 -5.06 -16.35
N TYR A 510 4.03 -5.19 -15.15
CA TYR A 510 3.16 -4.18 -14.52
C TYR A 510 3.83 -2.81 -14.57
N HIS A 511 3.03 -1.77 -14.81
CA HIS A 511 3.50 -0.37 -14.85
C HIS A 511 4.50 -0.04 -15.97
N THR A 512 4.70 -0.94 -16.94
CA THR A 512 5.59 -0.70 -18.09
C THR A 512 4.87 -0.69 -19.44
N ILE A 513 5.61 -0.36 -20.50
CA ILE A 513 5.15 -0.37 -21.91
C ILE A 513 4.79 -1.78 -22.43
N THR A 514 5.22 -2.85 -21.77
CA THR A 514 4.98 -4.24 -22.18
C THR A 514 3.99 -4.98 -21.28
N GLU A 515 3.23 -4.26 -20.44
CA GLU A 515 2.20 -4.84 -19.59
C GLU A 515 1.23 -5.71 -20.40
N ARG A 516 0.96 -6.91 -19.89
CA ARG A 516 0.08 -7.88 -20.54
C ARG A 516 -0.52 -8.90 -19.58
N VAL A 517 -1.71 -9.38 -19.92
CA VAL A 517 -2.43 -10.43 -19.19
C VAL A 517 -2.56 -11.70 -20.03
N TYR A 518 -2.50 -12.85 -19.35
CA TYR A 518 -2.64 -14.17 -19.93
C TYR A 518 -4.12 -14.54 -20.08
N LEU A 519 -4.61 -14.59 -21.32
CA LEU A 519 -6.01 -14.80 -21.66
C LEU A 519 -6.60 -16.13 -21.16
N PRO A 520 -5.87 -17.27 -21.18
CA PRO A 520 -6.44 -18.50 -20.62
C PRO A 520 -6.76 -18.41 -19.13
N ASP A 521 -5.97 -17.67 -18.34
CA ASP A 521 -6.33 -17.43 -16.94
C ASP A 521 -7.53 -16.49 -16.83
N LEU A 522 -7.54 -15.39 -17.61
CA LEU A 522 -8.63 -14.41 -17.65
C LEU A 522 -9.98 -15.02 -18.05
N GLU A 523 -10.01 -15.88 -19.08
CA GLU A 523 -11.24 -16.37 -19.69
C GLU A 523 -11.71 -17.72 -19.13
N ILE A 524 -10.80 -18.51 -18.54
CA ILE A 524 -11.09 -19.90 -18.15
C ILE A 524 -10.73 -20.15 -16.68
N HIS A 525 -9.45 -20.05 -16.31
CA HIS A 525 -9.00 -20.58 -15.03
C HIS A 525 -9.47 -19.74 -13.84
N THR A 526 -9.24 -18.43 -13.84
CA THR A 526 -9.65 -17.54 -12.74
C THR A 526 -11.19 -17.49 -12.59
N PRO A 527 -12.00 -17.40 -13.67
CA PRO A 527 -13.45 -17.57 -13.57
C PRO A 527 -13.88 -18.88 -12.90
N ALA A 528 -13.26 -20.01 -13.27
CA ALA A 528 -13.56 -21.31 -12.67
C ALA A 528 -13.21 -21.35 -11.17
N VAL A 529 -12.08 -20.74 -10.78
CA VAL A 529 -11.65 -20.61 -9.38
C VAL A 529 -12.63 -19.75 -8.58
N VAL A 530 -13.00 -18.56 -9.08
CA VAL A 530 -13.96 -17.66 -8.41
C VAL A 530 -15.30 -18.35 -8.21
N ARG A 531 -15.80 -19.05 -9.24
CA ARG A 531 -17.04 -19.82 -9.16
C ARG A 531 -16.93 -20.96 -8.14
N LYS A 532 -15.79 -21.65 -8.08
CA LYS A 532 -15.56 -22.69 -7.08
C LYS A 532 -15.54 -22.14 -5.65
N ILE A 533 -14.97 -20.96 -5.44
CA ILE A 533 -15.01 -20.28 -4.13
C ILE A 533 -16.45 -19.97 -3.73
N MET A 534 -17.26 -19.46 -4.67
CA MET A 534 -18.69 -19.23 -4.43
C MET A 534 -19.44 -20.51 -4.04
N GLU A 535 -19.02 -21.71 -4.47
CA GLU A 535 -19.61 -23.00 -4.05
C GLU A 535 -19.18 -23.45 -2.65
N THR A 536 -17.99 -23.04 -2.22
CA THR A 536 -17.37 -23.52 -0.99
C THR A 536 -17.83 -22.74 0.25
N ILE A 537 -18.13 -21.45 0.10
CA ILE A 537 -18.64 -20.55 1.18
C ILE A 537 -20.08 -20.90 1.57
#